data_AF-A0A2E0SGK0-F1
#
_entry.id   AF-A0A2E0SGK0-F1
#
_cell.length_a   1.000
_cell.length_b   1.000
_cell.length_c   1.000
_cell.angle_alpha   90.00
_cell.angle_beta   90.00
_cell.angle_gamma   90.00
#
_symmetry.space_group_name_H-M   'P 1'
#
loop_
_entity.id
_entity.type
_entity.pdbx_description
1 polymer ?
#
loop_
_entity_poly.entity_id
_entity_poly.type
_entity_poly.pdbx_seq_one_letter_code
_entity_poly.pdbx_strand_id
1 'polypeptide(L)'
;MGLTAGFASVCLGAKIRWRFPLEFYGGGITDYFQRIHARHGSLPMAMAFGHVILGYSEAALDITHDHEMVHVRQAERWGPLLIPAYLSCSIYLKLRGRDPYLDNPFEKEARRETERT
;
A
#
# COMPACT_ATOMS: atom_id res chain seq x y z
N MET A 1 1.66 14.29 -4.96
CA MET A 1 0.61 13.54 -4.23
C MET A 1 1.15 12.76 -3.01
N GLY A 2 2.29 12.06 -3.09
CA GLY A 2 2.84 11.33 -1.91
C GLY A 2 3.34 12.21 -0.75
N LEU A 3 3.97 13.35 -1.06
CA LEU A 3 4.57 14.24 -0.04
C LEU A 3 3.53 14.90 0.89
N THR A 4 2.31 15.17 0.43
CA THR A 4 1.25 15.78 1.25
C THR A 4 0.62 14.79 2.23
N ALA A 5 0.55 13.50 1.86
CA ALA A 5 0.06 12.44 2.77
C ALA A 5 1.11 12.10 3.84
N GLY A 6 2.39 12.05 3.47
CA GLY A 6 3.50 11.89 4.41
C GLY A 6 3.55 13.02 5.45
N PHE A 7 3.41 14.28 5.02
CA PHE A 7 3.47 15.43 5.94
C PHE A 7 2.33 15.45 6.98
N ALA A 8 1.10 15.08 6.58
CA ALA A 8 -0.03 14.98 7.51
C ALA A 8 0.16 13.86 8.56
N SER A 9 0.84 12.77 8.19
CA SER A 9 1.14 11.67 9.13
C SER A 9 2.22 12.05 10.15
N VAL A 10 3.20 12.87 9.77
CA VAL A 10 4.24 13.40 10.68
C VAL A 10 3.62 14.30 11.75
N CYS A 11 2.60 15.09 11.41
CA CYS A 11 1.87 15.92 12.38
C CYS A 11 1.08 15.09 13.42
N LEU A 12 0.91 13.79 13.22
CA LEU A 12 0.15 12.88 14.09
C LEU A 12 1.05 11.85 14.81
N GLY A 13 2.36 12.12 14.93
CA GLY A 13 3.29 11.29 15.70
C GLY A 13 3.82 10.05 14.97
N ALA A 14 3.71 9.99 13.64
CA ALA A 14 4.36 8.94 12.86
C ALA A 14 5.88 9.06 12.92
N LYS A 15 6.57 7.92 13.04
CA LYS A 15 8.02 7.82 12.90
C LYS A 15 8.39 7.71 11.43
N ILE A 16 9.49 8.34 11.05
CA ILE A 16 10.04 8.28 9.70
C ILE A 16 11.19 7.28 9.70
N ARG A 17 11.23 6.42 8.69
CA ARG A 17 12.39 5.59 8.38
C ARG A 17 12.97 6.02 7.03
N TRP A 18 14.23 6.39 7.05
CA TRP A 18 14.98 6.86 5.88
C TRP A 18 15.49 5.69 5.05
N ARG A 19 14.54 4.97 4.44
CA ARG A 19 14.75 3.95 3.41
C ARG A 19 14.10 4.47 2.12
N PHE A 20 14.50 3.96 0.97
CA PHE A 20 13.80 4.25 -0.28
C PHE A 20 12.83 3.11 -0.59
N PRO A 21 11.56 3.40 -0.91
CA PRO A 21 10.85 4.69 -0.79
C PRO A 21 10.68 5.12 0.66
N LEU A 22 10.35 6.40 0.89
CA LEU A 22 10.29 6.96 2.23
C LEU A 22 9.20 6.29 3.06
N GLU A 23 9.59 5.71 4.19
CA GLU A 23 8.70 4.90 5.03
C GLU A 23 8.24 5.68 6.26
N PHE A 24 6.96 5.53 6.61
CA PHE A 24 6.37 6.09 7.83
C PHE A 24 5.58 5.02 8.56
N TYR A 25 5.64 5.01 9.89
CA TYR A 25 4.89 4.06 10.71
C TYR A 25 4.50 4.63 12.07
N GLY A 26 3.48 4.02 12.71
CA GLY A 26 3.03 4.41 14.04
C GLY A 26 2.20 5.71 14.09
N GLY A 27 1.86 6.15 15.29
CA GLY A 27 1.03 7.34 15.52
C GLY A 27 -0.30 7.26 14.78
N GLY A 28 -0.70 8.37 14.14
CA GLY A 28 -1.94 8.44 13.35
C GLY A 28 -2.06 7.43 12.19
N ILE A 29 -0.95 6.80 11.75
CA ILE A 29 -1.00 5.72 10.74
C ILE A 29 -1.64 4.46 11.34
N THR A 30 -1.31 4.12 12.58
CA THR A 30 -1.91 2.98 13.28
C THR A 30 -3.42 3.17 13.42
N ASP A 31 -3.87 4.37 13.82
CA ASP A 31 -5.29 4.69 13.93
C ASP A 31 -6.01 4.64 12.58
N TYR A 32 -5.36 5.13 11.51
CA TYR A 32 -5.90 5.06 10.15
C TYR A 32 -6.12 3.62 9.70
N PHE A 33 -5.13 2.74 9.93
CA PHE A 33 -5.21 1.32 9.59
C PHE A 33 -6.27 0.59 10.42
N GLN A 34 -6.39 0.88 11.72
CA GLN A 34 -7.47 0.34 12.55
C GLN A 34 -8.86 0.75 12.07
N ARG A 35 -9.02 2.00 11.57
CA ARG A 35 -10.29 2.46 10.98
C ARG A 35 -10.61 1.76 9.66
N ILE A 36 -9.61 1.44 8.84
CA ILE A 36 -9.80 0.62 7.63
C ILE A 36 -10.25 -0.79 8.03
N HIS A 37 -9.57 -1.40 8.99
CA HIS A 37 -9.91 -2.73 9.49
C HIS A 37 -11.35 -2.79 10.01
N ALA A 38 -11.77 -1.81 10.80
CA ALA A 38 -13.14 -1.72 11.30
C ALA A 38 -14.21 -1.61 10.18
N ARG A 39 -13.85 -1.05 9.01
CA ARG A 39 -14.78 -0.90 7.87
C ARG A 39 -14.77 -2.07 6.91
N HIS A 40 -13.61 -2.69 6.67
CA HIS A 40 -13.40 -3.65 5.59
C HIS A 40 -13.06 -5.06 6.08
N GLY A 41 -12.85 -5.25 7.39
CA GLY A 41 -12.51 -6.54 7.99
C GLY A 41 -11.06 -6.99 7.79
N SER A 42 -10.27 -6.28 6.96
CA SER A 42 -8.86 -6.57 6.71
C SER A 42 -7.97 -5.47 7.31
N LEU A 43 -6.88 -5.88 7.97
CA LEU A 43 -5.87 -4.96 8.47
C LEU A 43 -4.68 -4.99 7.50
N PRO A 44 -4.47 -3.94 6.68
CA PRO A 44 -3.30 -3.87 5.81
C PRO A 44 -2.03 -3.85 6.66
N MET A 45 -0.93 -4.43 6.19
CA MET A 45 0.35 -4.35 6.91
C MET A 45 1.12 -3.08 6.52
N ALA A 46 1.08 -2.74 5.23
CA ALA A 46 1.57 -1.49 4.69
C ALA A 46 0.73 -1.07 3.46
N MET A 47 0.96 0.15 2.97
CA MET A 47 0.40 0.67 1.72
C MET A 47 1.37 1.67 1.08
N ALA A 48 1.70 1.43 -0.19
CA ALA A 48 2.45 2.34 -1.04
C ALA A 48 1.58 3.46 -1.66
N PHE A 49 2.06 4.69 -1.55
CA PHE A 49 1.50 5.90 -2.14
C PHE A 49 2.56 6.64 -2.97
N GLY A 50 2.82 6.12 -4.17
CA GLY A 50 3.92 6.62 -5.01
C GLY A 50 5.25 6.29 -4.35
N HIS A 51 6.02 7.32 -3.96
CA HIS A 51 7.33 7.18 -3.30
C HIS A 51 7.30 7.18 -1.77
N VAL A 52 6.12 6.97 -1.19
CA VAL A 52 5.93 6.90 0.27
C VAL A 52 5.26 5.58 0.63
N ILE A 53 5.77 4.87 1.63
CA ILE A 53 5.13 3.68 2.19
C ILE A 53 4.66 4.00 3.61
N LEU A 54 3.38 3.71 3.89
CA LEU A 54 2.82 3.79 5.23
C LEU A 54 2.69 2.38 5.79
N GLY A 55 3.32 2.12 6.93
CA GLY A 55 3.27 0.82 7.61
C GLY A 55 2.52 0.89 8.93
N TYR A 56 1.83 -0.20 9.28
CA TYR A 56 1.18 -0.33 10.59
C TYR A 56 2.19 -0.29 11.75
N SER A 57 3.35 -0.93 11.56
CA SER A 57 4.46 -1.00 12.49
C SER A 57 5.79 -1.12 11.73
N GLU A 58 6.91 -0.99 12.44
CA GLU A 58 8.24 -1.18 11.85
C GLU A 58 8.43 -2.61 11.30
N ALA A 59 8.02 -3.63 12.06
CA ALA A 59 8.07 -5.01 11.62
C ALA A 59 7.20 -5.25 10.37
N ALA A 60 6.04 -4.58 10.28
CA ALA A 60 5.18 -4.68 9.11
C ALA A 60 5.87 -4.09 7.86
N LEU A 61 6.57 -2.96 8.00
CA LEU A 61 7.38 -2.40 6.92
C LEU A 61 8.49 -3.37 6.48
N ASP A 62 9.19 -4.00 7.42
CA ASP A 62 10.25 -4.97 7.09
C ASP A 62 9.70 -6.18 6.34
N ILE A 63 8.55 -6.72 6.76
CA ILE A 63 7.92 -7.89 6.12
C ILE A 63 7.40 -7.55 4.71
N THR A 64 6.89 -6.33 4.51
CA THR A 64 6.19 -5.95 3.27
C THR A 64 7.01 -5.12 2.31
N HIS A 65 8.24 -4.74 2.68
CA HIS A 65 9.07 -3.84 1.90
C HIS A 65 9.14 -4.20 0.41
N ASP A 66 9.46 -5.45 0.10
CA ASP A 66 9.66 -5.88 -1.29
C ASP A 66 8.33 -5.92 -2.06
N HIS A 67 7.23 -6.24 -1.39
CA HIS A 67 5.88 -6.19 -1.97
C HIS A 67 5.46 -4.75 -2.27
N GLU A 68 5.62 -3.83 -1.31
CA GLU A 68 5.30 -2.42 -1.48
C GLU A 68 6.19 -1.73 -2.52
N MET A 69 7.44 -2.18 -2.67
CA MET A 69 8.35 -1.71 -3.71
C MET A 69 7.80 -2.01 -5.11
N VAL A 70 7.11 -3.12 -5.31
CA VAL A 70 6.46 -3.41 -6.59
C VAL A 70 5.35 -2.42 -6.86
N HIS A 71 4.56 -2.05 -5.86
CA HIS A 71 3.54 -1.03 -5.98
C HIS A 71 4.11 0.37 -6.27
N VAL A 72 5.29 0.70 -5.71
CA VAL A 72 6.03 1.92 -6.06
C VAL A 72 6.40 1.91 -7.55
N ARG A 73 7.00 0.82 -8.03
CA ARG A 73 7.37 0.68 -9.46
C ARG A 73 6.16 0.71 -10.38
N GLN A 74 5.04 0.13 -9.96
CA GLN A 74 3.76 0.23 -10.66
C GLN A 74 3.29 1.69 -10.71
N ALA A 75 3.38 2.44 -9.62
CA ALA A 75 3.04 3.85 -9.57
C ALA A 75 3.97 4.71 -10.43
N GLU A 76 5.26 4.36 -10.53
CA GLU A 76 6.20 5.01 -11.46
C GLU A 76 5.86 4.74 -12.92
N ARG A 77 5.47 3.50 -13.26
CA ARG A 77 5.12 3.10 -14.63
C ARG A 77 3.78 3.65 -15.09
N TRP A 78 2.76 3.61 -14.22
CA TRP A 78 1.39 3.95 -14.58
C TRP A 78 1.00 5.37 -14.17
N GLY A 79 1.74 5.98 -13.24
CA GLY A 79 1.42 7.31 -12.71
C GLY A 79 -0.02 7.37 -12.19
N PRO A 80 -0.76 8.45 -12.47
CA PRO A 80 -2.16 8.59 -12.09
C PRO A 80 -3.11 7.52 -12.65
N LEU A 81 -2.72 6.80 -13.71
CA LEU A 81 -3.55 5.74 -14.30
C LEU A 81 -3.55 4.44 -13.48
N LEU A 82 -2.67 4.31 -12.48
CA LEU A 82 -2.62 3.12 -11.63
C LEU A 82 -3.96 2.89 -10.90
N ILE A 83 -4.47 3.94 -10.26
CA ILE A 83 -5.72 3.87 -9.46
C ILE A 83 -6.92 3.45 -10.33
N PRO A 84 -7.24 4.13 -11.46
CA PRO A 84 -8.37 3.73 -12.28
C PRO A 84 -8.18 2.34 -12.90
N ALA A 85 -6.95 1.93 -13.24
CA ALA A 85 -6.68 0.59 -13.74
C ALA A 85 -6.91 -0.47 -12.66
N TYR A 86 -6.37 -0.28 -11.46
CA TYR A 86 -6.56 -1.18 -10.32
C TYR A 86 -8.04 -1.34 -9.98
N LEU A 87 -8.77 -0.23 -9.85
CA LEU A 87 -10.21 -0.25 -9.52
C LEU A 87 -11.02 -0.93 -10.62
N SER A 88 -10.70 -0.69 -11.89
CA SER A 88 -11.38 -1.32 -13.02
C SER A 88 -11.18 -2.85 -13.01
N CYS A 89 -9.97 -3.33 -12.72
CA CYS A 89 -9.70 -4.75 -12.52
C CYS A 89 -10.47 -5.33 -11.34
N SER A 90 -10.47 -4.65 -10.18
CA SER A 90 -11.20 -5.09 -9.00
C SER A 90 -12.71 -5.14 -9.22
N ILE A 91 -13.31 -4.15 -9.89
CA ILE A 91 -14.74 -4.13 -10.24
C ILE A 91 -15.06 -5.29 -11.20
N TYR A 92 -14.25 -5.47 -12.25
CA TYR A 92 -14.44 -6.58 -13.19
C TYR A 92 -14.38 -7.94 -12.50
N LEU A 93 -13.39 -8.16 -11.63
CA LEU A 93 -13.26 -9.41 -10.86
C LEU A 93 -14.45 -9.63 -9.93
N LYS A 94 -14.89 -8.59 -9.22
CA LYS A 94 -16.06 -8.65 -8.34
C LYS A 94 -17.33 -9.01 -9.11
N LEU A 95 -17.54 -8.40 -10.30
CA LEU A 95 -18.67 -8.72 -11.18
C LEU A 95 -18.63 -10.17 -11.71
N ARG A 96 -17.45 -10.80 -11.70
CA ARG A 96 -17.24 -12.21 -12.07
C ARG A 96 -17.24 -13.16 -10.87
N GLY A 97 -17.59 -12.67 -9.67
CA GLY A 97 -17.62 -13.47 -8.44
C GLY A 97 -16.24 -13.88 -7.92
N ARG A 98 -15.19 -13.16 -8.33
CA ARG A 98 -13.79 -13.39 -7.90
C ARG A 98 -13.39 -12.42 -6.80
N ASP A 99 -12.29 -12.71 -6.12
CA ASP A 99 -11.77 -11.86 -5.06
C ASP A 99 -11.11 -10.61 -5.68
N PRO A 100 -11.64 -9.39 -5.46
CA PRO A 100 -11.14 -8.18 -6.11
C PRO A 100 -9.73 -7.76 -5.68
N TYR A 101 -9.19 -8.35 -4.60
CA TYR A 101 -7.86 -8.10 -4.07
C TYR A 101 -6.92 -9.26 -4.42
N LEU A 102 -7.25 -10.49 -4.02
CA LEU A 102 -6.40 -11.66 -4.27
C LEU A 102 -6.28 -11.95 -5.77
N ASP A 103 -7.32 -11.72 -6.57
CA ASP A 103 -7.25 -11.98 -8.00
C ASP A 103 -6.73 -10.83 -8.85
N ASN A 104 -6.50 -9.65 -8.24
CA ASN A 104 -6.09 -8.45 -8.96
C ASN A 104 -4.72 -8.67 -9.64
N PRO A 105 -4.57 -8.37 -10.95
CA PRO A 105 -3.29 -8.51 -11.65
C PRO A 105 -2.13 -7.75 -10.99
N PHE A 106 -2.40 -6.56 -10.43
CA PHE A 106 -1.38 -5.75 -9.76
C PHE A 106 -0.88 -6.41 -8.48
N GLU A 107 -1.78 -7.04 -7.71
CA GLU A 107 -1.46 -7.79 -6.49
C GLU A 107 -0.76 -9.12 -6.81
N LYS A 108 -1.14 -9.77 -7.91
CA LYS A 108 -0.47 -10.99 -8.40
C LYS A 108 0.95 -10.71 -8.86
N GLU A 109 1.17 -9.61 -9.57
CA GLU A 109 2.52 -9.15 -9.92
C GLU A 109 3.34 -8.87 -8.67
N ALA A 110 2.79 -8.13 -7.70
CA ALA A 110 3.47 -7.82 -6.44
C ALA A 110 3.89 -9.08 -5.66
N ARG A 111 3.00 -10.06 -5.50
CA ARG A 111 3.35 -11.35 -4.86
C ARG A 111 4.41 -12.12 -5.64
N ARG A 112 4.28 -12.21 -6.96
CA ARG A 112 5.21 -12.95 -7.82
C ARG A 112 6.63 -12.37 -7.77
N GLU A 113 6.78 -11.05 -7.79
CA GLU A 113 8.10 -10.41 -7.73
C GLU A 113 8.68 -10.46 -6.31
N THR A 114 7.84 -10.47 -5.27
CA THR A 114 8.29 -10.67 -3.87
C THR A 114 8.85 -12.08 -3.67
N GLU A 115 8.18 -13.12 -4.20
CA GLU A 115 8.64 -14.52 -4.10
C GLU A 115 9.93 -14.83 -4.89
N ARG A 116 10.37 -13.90 -5.76
CA ARG A 116 11.58 -14.06 -6.59
C ARG A 116 12.86 -13.53 -5.96
N THR A 117 12.75 -12.78 -4.86
CA THR A 117 13.87 -12.10 -4.19
C THR A 117 14.37 -12.93 -3.02
#